data_AF-A0A9D6WUT9-F1
#
_entry.id   AF-A0A9D6WUT9-F1
#
_cell.length_a   1.000
_cell.length_b   1.000
_cell.length_c   1.000
_cell.angle_alpha   90.00
_cell.angle_beta   90.00
_cell.angle_gamma   90.00
#
_symmetry.space_group_name_H-M   'P 1'
#
loop_
_entity.id
_entity.type
_entity.pdbx_description
1 polymer ?
#
loop_
_entity_poly.entity_id
_entity_poly.type
_entity_poly.pdbx_seq_one_letter_code
_entity_poly.pdbx_strand_id
1 'polypeptide(L)'
;MAINEACFDGHALQRARGAVPGTTHWVETNGGIVNPLRVHVRPGQYLYRFANSGKPHAERLRGCWWVEHEVLTKIAKFVRDGHAAPRDAARYFLALPWAWTQVDRLIRARLVEKIDAYRGVGKPAAGDHARDAGTRFIPPQHVAELYQLFIPGMDSPELASLAFEDISDDDIWSARAFA
;
A
#
# COMPACT_ATOMS: atom_id res chain seq x y z
N MET A 1 2.29 -11.84 -20.75
CA MET A 1 3.28 -11.99 -19.65
C MET A 1 3.13 -10.78 -18.73
N ALA A 2 3.41 -10.88 -17.43
CA ALA A 2 3.36 -9.69 -16.55
C ALA A 2 4.64 -8.86 -16.73
N ILE A 3 4.52 -7.54 -16.82
CA ILE A 3 5.68 -6.67 -17.11
C ILE A 3 6.73 -6.66 -15.97
N ASN A 4 6.33 -7.07 -14.77
CA ASN A 4 7.19 -7.13 -13.58
C ASN A 4 7.59 -8.56 -13.20
N GLU A 5 7.47 -9.53 -14.10
CA GLU A 5 7.79 -10.93 -13.81
C GLU A 5 9.23 -11.13 -13.31
N ALA A 6 10.19 -10.40 -13.91
CA ALA A 6 11.59 -10.43 -13.48
C ALA A 6 11.80 -9.93 -12.04
N CYS A 7 10.83 -9.21 -11.48
CA CYS A 7 10.89 -8.70 -10.11
C CYS A 7 10.40 -9.71 -9.06
N PHE A 8 9.92 -10.90 -9.46
CA PHE A 8 9.46 -11.96 -8.55
C PHE A 8 10.60 -12.89 -8.13
N ASP A 9 11.64 -12.33 -7.51
CA ASP A 9 12.73 -13.10 -6.92
C ASP A 9 12.46 -13.51 -5.46
N GLY A 10 13.40 -14.23 -4.85
CA GLY A 10 13.33 -14.61 -3.43
C GLY A 10 13.29 -13.40 -2.49
N HIS A 11 13.87 -12.26 -2.89
CA HIS A 11 13.87 -11.04 -2.09
C HIS A 11 12.50 -10.36 -2.08
N ALA A 12 11.77 -10.39 -3.19
CA ALA A 12 10.45 -9.80 -3.31
C ALA A 12 9.44 -10.45 -2.34
N LEU A 13 9.49 -11.78 -2.19
CA LEU A 13 8.65 -12.48 -1.22
C LEU A 13 8.99 -12.07 0.22
N GLN A 14 10.27 -11.90 0.55
CA GLN A 14 10.69 -11.47 1.88
C GLN A 14 10.27 -10.03 2.17
N ARG A 15 10.41 -9.11 1.21
CA ARG A 15 9.91 -7.74 1.32
C ARG A 15 8.40 -7.72 1.53
N ALA A 16 7.64 -8.54 0.78
CA ALA A 16 6.20 -8.68 0.98
C ALA A 16 5.86 -9.17 2.41
N ARG A 17 6.70 -10.01 3.02
CA ARG A 17 6.53 -10.48 4.41
C ARG A 17 6.96 -9.46 5.47
N GLY A 18 7.46 -8.30 5.06
CA GLY A 18 7.92 -7.21 5.92
C GLY A 18 9.36 -7.34 6.40
N ALA A 19 10.20 -8.12 5.70
CA ALA A 19 11.64 -8.18 6.01
C ALA A 19 12.33 -6.85 5.70
N VAL A 20 13.14 -6.36 6.64
CA VAL A 20 13.89 -5.10 6.50
C VAL A 20 15.23 -5.35 5.80
N PRO A 21 15.55 -4.66 4.68
CA PRO A 21 16.83 -4.80 4.00
C PRO A 21 18.02 -4.40 4.90
N GLY A 22 19.12 -5.14 4.85
CA GLY A 22 20.39 -4.77 5.51
C GLY A 22 20.56 -5.25 6.95
N THR A 23 19.61 -5.98 7.51
CA THR A 23 19.77 -6.65 8.81
C THR A 23 20.44 -8.01 8.61
N THR A 24 21.55 -8.26 9.32
CA THR A 24 22.34 -9.50 9.24
C THR A 24 21.57 -10.71 9.81
N HIS A 25 20.52 -10.44 10.59
CA HIS A 25 19.52 -11.41 10.99
C HIS A 25 18.22 -11.09 10.24
N TRP A 26 17.91 -11.88 9.21
CA TRP A 26 16.68 -11.82 8.40
C TRP A 26 15.39 -12.16 9.18
N VAL A 27 15.28 -11.73 10.44
CA VAL A 27 14.22 -12.09 11.40
C VAL A 27 13.51 -10.86 11.95
N GLU A 28 14.07 -9.65 11.80
CA GLU A 28 13.32 -8.43 12.12
C GLU A 28 12.30 -8.15 11.00
N THR A 29 11.03 -8.48 11.29
CA THR A 29 9.91 -8.13 10.42
C THR A 29 9.08 -7.04 11.07
N ASN A 30 8.84 -5.94 10.35
CA ASN A 30 7.91 -4.90 10.76
C ASN A 30 6.87 -4.69 9.65
N GLY A 31 5.59 -4.94 9.96
CA GLY A 31 4.52 -4.95 8.95
C GLY A 31 4.69 -6.05 7.90
N GLY A 32 4.26 -5.74 6.67
CA GLY A 32 4.15 -6.69 5.57
C GLY A 32 2.77 -7.36 5.47
N ILE A 33 2.68 -8.47 4.74
CA ILE A 33 1.46 -9.28 4.60
C ILE A 33 1.64 -10.71 5.11
N VAL A 34 0.58 -11.23 5.73
CA VAL A 34 0.46 -12.61 6.19
C VAL A 34 0.21 -13.51 4.97
N ASN A 35 0.93 -14.63 4.91
CA ASN A 35 0.81 -15.65 3.85
C ASN A 35 0.67 -15.05 2.43
N PRO A 36 1.69 -14.32 1.94
CA PRO A 36 1.61 -13.64 0.64
C PRO A 36 1.28 -14.62 -0.49
N LEU A 37 0.16 -14.38 -1.17
CA LEU A 37 -0.27 -15.15 -2.33
C LEU A 37 0.05 -14.36 -3.60
N ARG A 38 0.75 -14.96 -4.56
CA ARG A 38 0.95 -14.34 -5.87
C ARG A 38 -0.39 -14.28 -6.61
N VAL A 39 -0.72 -13.10 -7.12
CA VAL A 39 -1.94 -12.81 -7.89
C VAL A 39 -1.60 -12.05 -9.16
N HIS A 40 -2.47 -12.16 -10.16
CA HIS A 40 -2.39 -11.40 -11.41
C HIS A 40 -3.37 -10.23 -11.34
N VAL A 41 -2.87 -9.00 -11.47
CA VAL A 41 -3.72 -7.81 -11.59
C VAL A 41 -3.90 -7.50 -13.06
N ARG A 42 -5.14 -7.30 -13.48
CA ARG A 42 -5.53 -7.17 -14.88
C ARG A 42 -5.54 -5.69 -15.31
N PRO A 43 -5.09 -5.38 -16.54
CA PRO A 43 -5.30 -4.06 -17.11
C PRO A 43 -6.75 -3.57 -16.99
N GLY A 44 -6.92 -2.27 -16.82
CA GLY A 44 -8.18 -1.59 -16.58
C GLY A 44 -8.58 -1.51 -15.09
N GLN A 45 -7.98 -2.29 -14.20
CA GLN A 45 -8.23 -2.17 -12.76
C GLN A 45 -7.65 -0.89 -12.18
N TYR A 46 -8.34 -0.32 -11.19
CA TYR A 46 -7.86 0.82 -10.41
C TYR A 46 -7.15 0.34 -9.15
N LEU A 47 -5.93 0.85 -8.95
CA LEU A 47 -5.17 0.67 -7.72
C LEU A 47 -5.01 2.00 -7.01
N TYR A 48 -4.96 1.91 -5.68
CA TYR A 48 -4.93 3.06 -4.80
C TYR A 48 -3.78 2.95 -3.82
N ARG A 49 -3.22 4.10 -3.43
CA ARG A 49 -2.26 4.16 -2.34
C ARG A 49 -2.26 5.50 -1.65
N PHE A 50 -1.87 5.49 -0.38
CA PHE A 50 -1.65 6.71 0.38
C PHE A 50 -0.22 7.21 0.21
N ALA A 51 -0.07 8.52 0.05
CA ALA A 51 1.20 9.17 -0.24
C ALA A 51 1.45 10.37 0.69
N ASN A 52 2.61 11.01 0.46
CA ASN A 52 3.06 12.22 1.14
C ASN A 52 3.05 13.39 0.14
N SER A 53 2.26 14.43 0.40
CA SER A 53 2.15 15.63 -0.45
C SER A 53 3.47 16.38 -0.64
N GLY A 54 4.43 16.23 0.28
CA GLY A 54 5.78 16.79 0.16
C GLY A 54 6.67 16.11 -0.88
N LYS A 55 6.19 15.06 -1.56
CA LYS A 55 6.90 14.37 -2.64
C LYS A 55 6.41 14.81 -4.01
N PRO A 56 7.29 14.93 -5.02
CA PRO A 56 6.89 15.16 -6.40
C PRO A 56 5.85 14.13 -6.85
N HIS A 57 4.92 14.54 -7.72
CA HIS A 57 3.83 13.68 -8.19
C HIS A 57 4.34 12.33 -8.74
N ALA A 58 5.35 12.35 -9.61
CA ALA A 58 5.98 11.14 -10.14
C ALA A 58 6.57 10.22 -9.05
N GLU A 59 7.03 10.76 -7.92
CA GLU A 59 7.49 9.95 -6.78
C GLU A 59 6.34 9.34 -5.97
N ARG A 60 5.14 9.95 -5.99
CA ARG A 60 3.98 9.46 -5.26
C ARG A 60 3.35 8.23 -5.93
N LEU A 61 3.45 8.14 -7.26
CA LEU A 61 3.13 6.93 -8.02
C LEU A 61 4.11 5.78 -7.74
N ARG A 62 5.32 6.06 -7.22
CA ARG A 62 6.35 5.03 -6.98
C ARG A 62 6.22 4.38 -5.61
N GLY A 63 6.44 3.06 -5.57
CA GLY A 63 6.49 2.23 -4.37
C GLY A 63 5.61 0.99 -4.47
N CYS A 64 5.91 0.00 -3.64
CA CYS A 64 5.37 -1.35 -3.80
C CYS A 64 4.00 -1.57 -3.15
N TRP A 65 3.53 -0.70 -2.25
CA TRP A 65 2.33 -0.96 -1.45
C TRP A 65 1.10 -0.26 -2.03
N TRP A 66 0.09 -1.05 -2.36
CA TRP A 66 -1.16 -0.62 -3.00
C TRP A 66 -2.36 -1.38 -2.43
N VAL A 67 -3.57 -0.87 -2.70
CA VAL A 67 -4.84 -1.54 -2.39
C VAL A 67 -5.80 -1.45 -3.57
N GLU A 68 -6.74 -2.39 -3.64
CA GLU A 68 -7.83 -2.38 -4.62
C GLU A 68 -9.01 -1.54 -4.12
N HIS A 69 -9.93 -1.24 -5.03
CA HIS A 69 -11.10 -0.39 -4.78
C HIS A 69 -11.97 -0.87 -3.60
N GLU A 70 -12.14 -2.18 -3.45
CA GLU A 70 -12.95 -2.80 -2.40
C GLU A 70 -12.39 -2.47 -1.00
N VAL A 71 -11.06 -2.47 -0.87
CA VAL A 71 -10.39 -2.12 0.40
C VAL A 71 -10.55 -0.63 0.67
N LEU A 72 -10.35 0.21 -0.34
CA LEU A 72 -10.55 1.66 -0.20
C LEU A 72 -12.00 1.99 0.20
N THR A 73 -12.99 1.32 -0.38
CA THR A 73 -14.41 1.53 -0.10
C THR A 73 -14.76 1.25 1.37
N LYS A 74 -14.07 0.29 1.99
CA LYS A 74 -14.24 0.00 3.43
C LYS A 74 -13.66 1.10 4.31
N ILE A 75 -12.46 1.57 3.97
CA ILE A 75 -11.83 2.70 4.66
C ILE A 75 -12.74 3.93 4.54
N ALA A 76 -13.22 4.21 3.32
CA ALA A 76 -14.16 5.28 3.02
C ALA A 76 -15.44 5.19 3.86
N LYS A 77 -16.04 4.00 3.91
CA LYS A 77 -17.24 3.76 4.71
C LYS A 77 -16.98 4.02 6.19
N PHE A 78 -15.88 3.51 6.74
CA PHE A 78 -15.51 3.72 8.14
C PHE A 78 -15.36 5.21 8.50
N VAL A 79 -14.80 5.99 7.58
CA VAL A 79 -14.69 7.45 7.71
C VAL A 79 -16.06 8.13 7.63
N ARG A 80 -16.88 7.79 6.63
CA ARG A 80 -18.23 8.36 6.45
C ARG A 80 -19.16 8.07 7.62
N ASP A 81 -19.01 6.90 8.23
CA ASP A 81 -19.76 6.49 9.43
C ASP A 81 -19.27 7.23 10.70
N GLY A 82 -18.25 8.09 10.59
CA GLY A 82 -17.77 8.97 11.66
C GLY A 82 -16.80 8.31 12.65
N HIS A 83 -16.26 7.13 12.33
CA HIS A 83 -15.41 6.39 13.27
C HIS A 83 -13.99 6.94 13.40
N ALA A 84 -13.45 7.61 12.38
CA ALA A 84 -12.14 8.24 12.41
C ALA A 84 -11.96 9.27 11.29
N ALA A 85 -10.98 10.15 11.44
CA ALA A 85 -10.49 10.97 10.34
C ALA A 85 -9.85 10.11 9.24
N PRO A 86 -9.92 10.50 7.95
CA PRO A 86 -9.35 9.76 6.82
C PRO A 86 -7.93 9.24 7.03
N ARG A 87 -7.04 10.10 7.53
CA ARG A 87 -5.63 9.76 7.80
C ARG A 87 -5.51 8.62 8.81
N ASP A 88 -6.24 8.71 9.91
CA ASP A 88 -6.16 7.73 11.00
C ASP A 88 -6.81 6.41 10.60
N ALA A 89 -7.90 6.45 9.83
CA ALA A 89 -8.52 5.27 9.25
C ALA A 89 -7.54 4.52 8.34
N ALA A 90 -6.87 5.21 7.41
CA ALA A 90 -5.89 4.59 6.53
C ALA A 90 -4.73 3.95 7.32
N ARG A 91 -4.22 4.63 8.37
CA ARG A 91 -3.17 4.07 9.25
C ARG A 91 -3.64 2.83 10.00
N TYR A 92 -4.87 2.86 10.51
CA TYR A 92 -5.49 1.74 11.21
C TYR A 92 -5.65 0.53 10.29
N PHE A 93 -6.29 0.71 9.13
CA PHE A 93 -6.60 -0.39 8.21
C PHE A 93 -5.37 -0.99 7.51
N LEU A 94 -4.33 -0.18 7.27
CA LEU A 94 -3.17 -0.62 6.47
C LEU A 94 -1.90 -0.78 7.30
N ALA A 95 -1.97 -0.59 8.61
CA ALA A 95 -0.83 -0.63 9.52
C ALA A 95 0.32 0.27 9.07
N LEU A 96 0.03 1.58 8.95
CA LEU A 96 1.00 2.57 8.46
C LEU A 96 1.55 3.43 9.62
N PRO A 97 2.74 3.11 10.15
CA PRO A 97 3.54 4.01 10.97
C PRO A 97 3.80 5.37 10.34
N TRP A 98 4.01 6.39 11.19
CA TRP A 98 4.31 7.76 10.77
C TRP A 98 5.66 7.90 10.08
N ALA A 99 6.63 7.04 10.41
CA ALA A 99 7.92 7.02 9.72
C ALA A 99 7.84 6.64 8.24
N TRP A 100 6.80 5.89 7.83
CA TRP A 100 6.73 5.33 6.47
C TRP A 100 6.10 6.28 5.45
N THR A 101 5.04 7.00 5.86
CA THR A 101 4.33 7.93 4.97
C THR A 101 3.49 8.91 5.78
N GLN A 102 3.20 10.09 5.22
CA GLN A 102 2.37 11.11 5.88
C GLN A 102 0.86 10.83 5.79
N VAL A 103 0.42 10.10 4.75
CA VAL A 103 -1.00 9.74 4.53
C VAL A 103 -1.88 10.99 4.43
N ASP A 104 -1.52 11.88 3.50
CA ASP A 104 -2.23 13.14 3.25
C ASP A 104 -2.62 13.33 1.78
N ARG A 105 -2.26 12.36 0.94
CA ARG A 105 -2.66 12.25 -0.46
C ARG A 105 -3.13 10.83 -0.74
N LEU A 106 -4.13 10.72 -1.60
CA LEU A 106 -4.58 9.46 -2.17
C LEU A 106 -4.28 9.49 -3.67
N ILE A 107 -3.49 8.52 -4.12
CA ILE A 107 -3.19 8.32 -5.53
C ILE A 107 -4.14 7.26 -6.08
N ARG A 108 -4.73 7.53 -7.25
CA ARG A 108 -5.56 6.61 -8.01
C ARG A 108 -4.94 6.38 -9.39
N ALA A 109 -4.41 5.19 -9.58
CA ALA A 109 -3.78 4.79 -10.83
C ALA A 109 -4.63 3.72 -11.53
N ARG A 110 -4.84 3.88 -12.84
CA ARG A 110 -5.40 2.84 -13.70
C ARG A 110 -4.26 1.99 -14.22
N LEU A 111 -4.33 0.69 -14.00
CA LEU A 111 -3.36 -0.24 -14.53
C LEU A 111 -3.57 -0.38 -16.05
N VAL A 112 -2.54 -0.14 -16.86
CA VAL A 112 -2.60 -0.27 -18.32
C VAL A 112 -1.91 -1.52 -18.84
N GLU A 113 -0.97 -2.06 -18.07
CA GLU A 113 -0.23 -3.27 -18.40
C GLU A 113 -0.46 -4.37 -17.36
N LYS A 114 -0.39 -5.64 -17.77
CA LYS A 114 -0.56 -6.75 -16.83
C LYS A 114 0.61 -6.77 -15.84
N ILE A 115 0.32 -6.78 -14.55
CA ILE A 115 1.32 -6.94 -13.48
C ILE A 115 0.94 -8.11 -12.56
N ASP A 116 1.93 -8.62 -11.85
CA ASP A 116 1.73 -9.54 -10.76
C ASP A 116 1.98 -8.82 -9.42
N ALA A 117 1.30 -9.28 -8.37
CA ALA A 117 1.45 -8.78 -7.01
C ALA A 117 1.46 -9.93 -6.01
N TYR A 118 1.96 -9.69 -4.80
CA TYR A 118 1.62 -10.50 -3.64
C TYR A 118 0.44 -9.86 -2.91
N ARG A 119 -0.58 -10.67 -2.59
CA ARG A 119 -1.78 -10.27 -1.86
C ARG A 119 -1.84 -10.97 -0.51
N GLY A 120 -2.25 -10.25 0.53
CA GLY A 120 -2.51 -10.84 1.84
C GLY A 120 -3.02 -9.83 2.86
N VAL A 121 -3.42 -10.34 4.03
CA VAL A 121 -3.84 -9.51 5.17
C VAL A 121 -2.61 -8.80 5.73
N GLY A 122 -2.75 -7.52 6.09
CA GLY A 122 -1.65 -6.75 6.69
C GLY A 122 -1.18 -7.35 8.02
N LYS A 123 0.13 -7.43 8.22
CA LYS A 123 0.74 -7.73 9.51
C LYS A 123 0.77 -6.47 10.38
N PRO A 124 0.73 -6.62 11.71
CA PRO A 124 0.97 -5.50 12.61
C PRO A 124 2.32 -4.84 12.36
N ALA A 125 2.36 -3.51 12.50
CA ALA A 125 3.57 -2.71 12.44
C ALA A 125 3.76 -1.91 13.73
N ALA A 126 5.01 -1.73 14.15
CA ALA A 126 5.40 -0.88 15.26
C ALA A 126 5.87 0.47 14.73
N GLY A 127 5.46 1.55 15.42
CA GLY A 127 5.93 2.90 15.18
C GLY A 127 7.27 3.17 15.88
N ASP A 128 8.17 3.83 15.15
CA ASP A 128 9.51 4.23 15.57
C ASP A 128 9.74 5.75 15.42
N HIS A 129 8.71 6.50 15.03
CA HIS A 129 8.77 7.96 14.93
C HIS A 129 8.34 8.59 16.27
N ALA A 130 8.83 9.79 16.60
CA ALA A 130 8.50 10.47 17.86
C ALA A 130 6.98 10.66 18.13
N ARG A 131 6.16 10.59 17.07
CA ARG A 131 4.69 10.72 17.15
C ARG A 131 3.97 9.42 17.50
N ASP A 132 4.60 8.27 17.26
CA ASP A 132 3.99 6.95 17.41
C ASP A 132 4.96 5.92 18.00
N ALA A 133 6.05 6.37 18.61
CA ALA A 133 7.00 5.51 19.32
C ALA A 133 6.26 4.66 20.36
N GLY A 134 6.43 3.34 20.27
CA GLY A 134 5.74 2.39 21.14
C GLY A 134 4.28 2.10 20.76
N THR A 135 3.74 2.76 19.73
CA THR A 135 2.43 2.44 19.16
C THR A 135 2.53 1.23 18.24
N ARG A 136 1.59 0.29 18.37
CA ARG A 136 1.43 -0.83 17.45
C ARG A 136 0.18 -0.63 16.59
N PHE A 137 0.37 -0.55 15.29
CA PHE A 137 -0.72 -0.51 14.31
C PHE A 137 -1.12 -1.93 13.95
N ILE A 138 -2.33 -2.32 14.34
CA ILE A 138 -2.87 -3.66 14.11
C ILE A 138 -4.06 -3.52 13.16
N PRO A 139 -3.94 -3.96 11.90
CA PRO A 139 -5.04 -3.85 10.97
C PRO A 139 -6.11 -4.89 11.30
N PRO A 140 -7.39 -4.67 10.97
CA PRO A 140 -8.46 -5.62 11.24
C PRO A 140 -8.16 -7.01 10.66
N GLN A 141 -7.99 -8.01 11.53
CA GLN A 141 -7.55 -9.36 11.13
C GLN A 141 -8.70 -10.28 10.69
N HIS A 142 -9.94 -9.96 11.07
CA HIS A 142 -11.12 -10.81 10.83
C HIS A 142 -11.95 -10.36 9.62
N VAL A 143 -11.51 -9.34 8.89
CA VAL A 143 -12.21 -8.82 7.72
C VAL A 143 -11.59 -9.45 6.47
N ALA A 144 -12.18 -10.53 5.96
CA ALA A 144 -11.61 -11.34 4.88
C ALA A 144 -11.25 -10.55 3.62
N GLU A 145 -12.02 -9.51 3.29
CA GLU A 145 -11.78 -8.66 2.11
C GLU A 145 -10.97 -7.39 2.47
N LEU A 146 -10.21 -7.42 3.56
CA LEU A 146 -9.23 -6.39 3.89
C LEU A 146 -7.81 -6.92 3.70
N TYR A 147 -7.20 -6.54 2.58
CA TYR A 147 -5.88 -7.01 2.19
C TYR A 147 -5.07 -5.86 1.59
N GLN A 148 -3.77 -6.13 1.44
CA GLN A 148 -2.84 -5.22 0.78
C GLN A 148 -2.19 -5.95 -0.40
N LEU A 149 -1.79 -5.18 -1.41
CA LEU A 149 -0.98 -5.62 -2.51
C LEU A 149 0.45 -5.12 -2.31
N PHE A 150 1.41 -6.03 -2.38
CA PHE A 150 2.81 -5.72 -2.61
C PHE A 150 3.14 -6.01 -4.07
N ILE A 151 3.52 -4.99 -4.82
CA ILE A 151 3.85 -5.08 -6.24
C ILE A 151 5.37 -4.92 -6.39
N PRO A 152 6.12 -6.03 -6.64
CA PRO A 152 7.56 -5.96 -6.81
C PRO A 152 7.96 -5.08 -8.00
N GLY A 153 9.03 -4.31 -7.83
CA GLY A 153 9.62 -3.45 -8.86
C GLY A 153 8.99 -2.06 -9.00
N MET A 154 7.87 -1.76 -8.33
CA MET A 154 7.19 -0.46 -8.46
C MET A 154 7.93 0.72 -7.81
N ASP A 155 9.07 0.46 -7.16
CA ASP A 155 10.04 1.48 -6.79
C ASP A 155 10.83 2.04 -7.98
N SER A 156 10.91 1.31 -9.11
CA SER A 156 11.47 1.80 -10.38
C SER A 156 10.52 2.81 -11.05
N PRO A 157 11.01 4.01 -11.43
CA PRO A 157 10.23 4.98 -12.16
C PRO A 157 9.81 4.48 -13.55
N GLU A 158 10.67 3.71 -14.22
CA GLU A 158 10.40 3.15 -15.55
C GLU A 158 9.21 2.18 -15.49
N LEU A 159 9.26 1.23 -14.55
CA LEU A 159 8.21 0.23 -14.42
C LEU A 159 6.88 0.87 -13.99
N ALA A 160 6.91 1.81 -13.03
CA ALA A 160 5.70 2.50 -12.60
C ALA A 160 5.04 3.29 -13.75
N SER A 161 5.83 3.96 -14.58
CA SER A 161 5.33 4.73 -15.73
C SER A 161 4.78 3.85 -16.85
N LEU A 162 5.31 2.63 -17.01
CA LEU A 162 4.77 1.64 -17.95
C LEU A 162 3.49 0.98 -17.42
N ALA A 163 3.42 0.74 -16.11
CA ALA A 163 2.30 0.02 -15.50
C ALA A 163 1.03 0.88 -15.38
N PHE A 164 1.19 2.17 -15.09
CA PHE A 164 0.09 3.02 -14.65
C PHE A 164 -0.16 4.20 -15.57
N GLU A 165 -1.44 4.38 -15.90
CA GLU A 165 -1.99 5.67 -16.27
C GLU A 165 -2.54 6.33 -15.00
N ASP A 166 -1.97 7.46 -14.61
CA ASP A 166 -2.46 8.19 -13.46
C ASP A 166 -3.77 8.92 -13.79
N ILE A 167 -4.77 8.78 -12.93
CA ILE A 167 -6.11 9.34 -13.17
C ILE A 167 -6.46 10.40 -12.13
N SER A 168 -5.94 10.31 -10.90
CA SER A 168 -6.07 11.40 -9.93
C SER A 168 -5.08 11.33 -8.77
N ASP A 169 -4.79 12.51 -8.24
CA ASP A 169 -3.96 12.78 -7.06
C ASP A 169 -4.75 13.69 -6.14
N ASP A 170 -5.62 13.05 -5.38
CA ASP A 170 -6.62 13.75 -4.59
C ASP A 170 -6.09 14.05 -3.19
N ASP A 171 -6.50 15.20 -2.68
CA ASP A 171 -6.44 15.44 -1.26
C ASP A 171 -7.32 14.40 -0.54
N ILE A 172 -6.75 13.67 0.41
CA ILE A 172 -7.48 12.65 1.17
C ILE A 172 -8.66 13.26 1.95
N TRP A 173 -8.64 14.58 2.18
CA TRP A 173 -9.73 15.31 2.84
C TRP A 173 -10.86 15.69 1.88
N SER A 174 -10.69 15.49 0.57
CA SER A 174 -11.71 15.83 -0.41
C SER A 174 -12.81 14.78 -0.47
N ALA A 175 -14.06 15.22 -0.68
CA ALA A 175 -15.19 14.31 -0.91
C ALA A 175 -14.96 13.39 -2.13
N ARG A 176 -14.13 13.80 -3.09
CA ARG A 176 -13.78 13.04 -4.30
C ARG A 176 -12.83 11.87 -4.01
N ALA A 177 -12.00 11.94 -2.98
CA ALA A 177 -11.07 10.86 -2.63
C ALA A 177 -11.79 9.54 -2.26
N PHE A 178 -13.08 9.62 -1.91
CA PHE A 178 -13.87 8.50 -1.40
C PHE A 178 -15.28 8.40 -2.02
N ALA A 179 -15.53 9.14 -3.11
CA ALA A 179 -16.76 9.09 -3.91
C ALA A 179 -16.52 8.30 -5.20
#